data_AF-A0A8S2XG65-F1
#
_entry.id   AF-A0A8S2XG65-F1
#
_cell.length_a   1.000
_cell.length_b   1.000
_cell.length_c   1.000
_cell.angle_alpha   90.00
_cell.angle_beta   90.00
_cell.angle_gamma   90.00
#
_symmetry.space_group_name_H-M   'P 1'
#
loop_
_entity.id
_entity.type
_entity.pdbx_description
1 polymer ?
#
loop_
_entity_poly.entity_id
_entity_poly.type
_entity_poly.pdbx_seq_one_letter_code
_entity_poly.pdbx_strand_id
1 'polypeptide(L)' 'MPKRLYSTNDRDEDADPNFVSNKRSRRLERETNEICQGLYDALRSYKNEDGRIICESFIRLPSKR' A
#
# COMPACT_ATOMS: atom_id res chain seq x y z
N MET A 1 -26.63 46.75 -5.61
CA MET A 1 -26.93 45.31 -5.74
C MET A 1 -26.60 44.62 -4.41
N PRO A 2 -27.51 43.83 -3.83
CA PRO A 2 -27.39 43.33 -2.46
C PRO A 2 -26.37 42.18 -2.34
N LYS A 3 -25.70 42.10 -1.19
CA LYS A 3 -24.64 41.12 -0.88
C LYS A 3 -25.25 39.74 -0.62
N ARG A 4 -24.78 38.72 -1.35
CA ARG A 4 -25.15 37.30 -1.13
C ARG A 4 -24.68 36.89 0.26
N LEU A 5 -25.62 36.60 1.16
CA LEU A 5 -25.36 35.86 2.40
C LEU A 5 -25.37 34.37 2.05
N TYR A 6 -24.28 33.65 2.34
CA TYR A 6 -24.32 32.18 2.34
C TYR A 6 -24.80 31.74 3.72
N SER A 7 -26.03 31.22 3.76
CA SER A 7 -26.54 30.44 4.89
C SER A 7 -25.89 29.06 4.81
N THR A 8 -24.97 28.75 5.71
CA THR A 8 -24.46 27.39 5.90
C THR A 8 -25.38 26.66 6.85
N ASN A 9 -26.52 26.19 6.34
CA ASN A 9 -27.40 25.29 7.08
C ASN A 9 -26.84 23.85 7.02
N ASP A 10 -26.74 23.26 8.22
CA ASP A 10 -27.09 21.88 8.62
C ASP A 10 -26.48 20.72 7.79
N ARG A 11 -25.45 20.04 8.29
CA ARG A 11 -25.51 18.79 9.11
C ARG A 11 -26.28 17.61 8.48
N ASP A 12 -25.44 16.67 8.03
CA ASP A 12 -25.58 15.21 7.96
C ASP A 12 -26.34 14.56 6.79
N GLU A 13 -25.74 13.44 6.34
CA GLU A 13 -26.29 12.35 5.52
C GLU A 13 -26.27 12.49 3.99
N ASP A 14 -25.12 12.21 3.38
CA ASP A 14 -25.02 11.46 2.10
C ASP A 14 -23.56 11.05 1.85
N ALA A 15 -22.95 10.34 2.81
CA ALA A 15 -21.65 9.72 2.60
C ALA A 15 -21.82 8.54 1.64
N ASP A 16 -21.47 8.74 0.36
CA ASP A 16 -21.44 7.69 -0.67
C ASP A 16 -20.76 6.41 -0.11
N PRO A 17 -21.48 5.27 -0.02
CA PRO A 17 -20.94 4.02 0.47
C PRO A 17 -19.67 3.57 -0.27
N ASN A 18 -19.47 4.01 -1.53
CA ASN A 18 -18.27 3.73 -2.32
C ASN A 18 -17.02 4.46 -1.83
N PHE A 19 -17.14 5.62 -1.18
CA PHE A 19 -15.99 6.38 -0.70
C PHE A 19 -15.36 5.75 0.55
N VAL A 20 -16.19 5.17 1.43
CA VAL A 20 -15.75 4.49 2.65
C VAL A 20 -15.17 3.10 2.38
N SER A 21 -15.71 2.35 1.41
CA SER A 21 -15.18 1.05 0.99
C SER A 21 -13.81 1.18 0.33
N ASN A 22 -13.62 2.16 -0.57
CA ASN A 22 -12.32 2.41 -1.20
C ASN A 22 -11.25 2.92 -0.22
N LYS A 23 -11.61 3.57 0.89
CA LYS A 23 -10.65 3.93 1.95
C LYS A 23 -10.19 2.72 2.76
N ARG A 24 -11.10 1.78 3.05
CA ARG A 24 -10.78 0.53 3.76
C ARG A 24 -9.93 -0.40 2.89
N SER A 25 -10.26 -0.53 1.60
CA SER A 25 -9.48 -1.33 0.63
C SER A 25 -8.04 -0.84 0.50
N ARG A 26 -7.85 0.48 0.33
CA ARG A 26 -6.51 1.08 0.22
C ARG A 26 -5.67 0.95 1.50
N ARG A 27 -6.32 0.81 2.66
CA ARG A 27 -5.64 0.58 3.93
C ARG A 27 -5.17 -0.86 4.04
N LEU A 28 -6.04 -1.83 3.74
CA LEU A 28 -5.69 -3.26 3.67
C LEU A 28 -4.57 -3.52 2.66
N GLU A 29 -4.65 -2.92 1.46
CA GLU A 29 -3.57 -3.01 0.46
C GLU A 29 -2.24 -2.50 1.02
N ARG A 30 -2.24 -1.39 1.76
CA ARG A 30 -1.02 -0.84 2.36
C ARG A 30 -0.43 -1.80 3.40
N GLU A 31 -1.27 -2.33 4.29
CA GLU A 31 -0.88 -3.32 5.30
C GLU A 31 -0.31 -4.59 4.64
N THR A 32 -0.91 -5.08 3.55
CA THR A 32 -0.37 -6.23 2.80
C THR A 32 0.96 -5.94 2.10
N ASN A 33 1.12 -4.74 1.52
CA ASN A 33 2.37 -4.34 0.87
C ASN A 33 3.50 -4.24 1.89
N GLU A 34 3.24 -3.67 3.07
CA GLU A 34 4.21 -3.58 4.16
C GLU A 34 4.67 -4.96 4.65
N ILE A 35 3.72 -5.90 4.82
CA ILE A 35 4.04 -7.29 5.20
C ILE A 35 4.85 -7.98 4.12
N CYS A 36 4.42 -7.88 2.85
CA CYS A 36 5.13 -8.48 1.71
C CYS A 36 6.55 -7.91 1.57
N GLN A 37 6.72 -6.60 1.79
CA GLN A 37 8.04 -5.96 1.76
C GLN A 37 8.94 -6.49 2.88
N GLY A 38 8.43 -6.58 4.12
CA GLY A 38 9.20 -7.13 5.23
C GLY A 38 9.63 -8.58 5.03
N LEU A 39 8.74 -9.42 4.47
CA LEU A 39 9.06 -10.79 4.10
C LEU A 39 10.13 -10.85 3.00
N TYR A 40 10.01 -10.00 1.98
CA TYR A 40 10.98 -9.93 0.90
C TYR A 40 12.37 -9.53 1.41
N ASP A 41 12.45 -8.52 2.27
CA ASP A 41 13.73 -8.05 2.82
C ASP A 41 14.39 -9.11 3.74
N ALA A 42 13.59 -9.82 4.54
CA ALA A 42 14.06 -10.93 5.36
C ALA A 42 14.63 -12.08 4.49
N LEU A 43 13.90 -12.50 3.46
CA LEU A 43 14.36 -13.53 2.52
C LEU A 43 15.62 -13.08 1.76
N ARG A 44 15.66 -11.83 1.31
CA ARG A 44 16.77 -11.29 0.53
C ARG A 44 18.05 -11.11 1.35
N SER A 45 17.94 -10.83 2.64
CA SER A 45 19.10 -10.63 3.53
C SER A 45 19.58 -11.90 4.22
N TYR A 46 18.84 -13.01 4.08
CA TYR A 46 19.21 -14.29 4.68
C TYR A 46 20.54 -14.80 4.11
N LYS A 47 21.48 -15.08 5.01
CA LYS A 47 22.81 -15.60 4.70
C LYS A 47 22.98 -17.01 5.27
N ASN A 48 23.62 -17.86 4.49
CA ASN A 48 24.07 -19.17 4.97
C ASN A 48 25.28 -19.05 5.91
N GLU A 49 25.69 -20.17 6.52
CA GLU A 49 26.86 -20.27 7.42
C GLU A 49 28.15 -19.76 6.77
N ASP A 50 28.27 -19.88 5.44
CA ASP A 50 29.39 -19.35 4.65
C ASP A 50 29.34 -17.83 4.40
N GLY A 51 28.35 -17.13 4.96
CA GLY A 51 28.15 -15.68 4.77
C GLY A 51 27.56 -15.28 3.41
N ARG A 52 27.20 -16.25 2.57
CA ARG A 52 26.62 -16.04 1.23
C ARG A 52 25.11 -15.86 1.28
N ILE A 53 24.57 -14.95 0.46
CA ILE A 53 23.13 -14.71 0.34
C ILE A 53 22.52 -15.75 -0.61
N ILE A 54 21.55 -16.52 -0.14
CA ILE A 54 20.94 -17.62 -0.90
C ILE A 54 20.08 -17.12 -2.06
N CYS A 55 19.38 -16.01 -1.84
CA CYS A 55 18.43 -15.47 -2.81
C CYS A 55 19.09 -14.75 -4.01
N GLU A 56 20.40 -14.51 -4.02
CA GLU A 56 21.11 -13.79 -5.11
C GLU A 56 20.89 -14.41 -6.49
N SER A 57 20.83 -15.74 -6.58
CA SER A 57 20.61 -16.44 -7.86
C SER A 57 19.16 -16.39 -8.34
N PHE A 58 18.21 -16.09 -7.45
CA PHE A 58 16.78 -16.14 -7.74
C PHE A 58 16.18 -14.76 -8.06
N ILE A 59 16.86 -13.67 -7.69
CA ILE A 59 16.38 -12.30 -7.95
C ILE A 59 16.48 -11.89 -9.43
N ARG A 60 17.30 -12.58 -10.22
CA ARG A 60 17.53 -12.22 -11.62
C ARG A 60 17.54 -13.46 -12.50
N LEU A 61 16.63 -13.49 -13.48
CA LEU A 61 16.66 -14.52 -14.50
C LEU A 61 17.92 -14.40 -15.38
N PRO A 62 18.47 -15.51 -15.86
CA PRO A 62 19.52 -15.48 -16.86
C PRO A 62 19.00 -14.81 -18.14
N SER A 63 19.84 -13.98 -18.77
CA SER A 63 19.49 -13.38 -20.06
C SER A 63 19.30 -14.47 -21.11
N LYS A 64 18.25 -14.36 -21.92
CA LYS A 64 18.08 -15.22 -23.10
C LYS A 64 19.23 -14.92 -24.08
N ARG A 65 19.98 -15.95 -24.46
CA ARG A 65 20.96 -15.92 -25.55
C ARG A 65 20.28 -16.33 -26.84
#